data_AF-A0A1X7SL05-F1
#
_entry.id   AF-A0A1X7SL05-F1
#
_cell.length_a   1.000
_cell.length_b   1.000
_cell.length_c   1.000
_cell.angle_alpha   90.00
_cell.angle_beta   90.00
_cell.angle_gamma   90.00
#
_symmetry.space_group_name_H-M   'P 1'
#
loop_
_entity.id
_entity.type
_entity.pdbx_description
1 polymer ?
#
loop_
_entity_poly.entity_id
_entity_poly.type
_entity_poly.pdbx_seq_one_letter_code
_entity_poly.pdbx_strand_id
1 'polypeptide(L)'
;MLHFIFLLLLQQYVYCANITVQPVSINTTLNSTVVFSCEVIADDLSFRVNNTPATDEANMDKGFSVTTSNNGGTRSAELQAIAYEYNNNTEVRCRASTDVPPEIVFSNTAILMIQGLLDSVVDLDYTFINGSSVLLTWTVPYTLDNVPITGYYIVNGLVNITTTNKSIILSATNPDPCILNNVSVSPINDVGIGSSNNISFYYETVPLITPPVSVVPVIDGQLISLNISIDVSELCFGEHPNNITVNILNIINEIQDSTSISTQVNDQLMITGVITVPNNLNTFIVNVSLSNNGGEFLSTPSFGFGDN
;
A
#
# COMPACT_ATOMS: atom_id res chain seq x y z
N MET A 1 -42.81 -67.75 -13.44
CA MET A 1 -43.11 -66.55 -14.26
C MET A 1 -43.40 -65.30 -13.42
N LEU A 2 -44.17 -65.39 -12.33
CA LEU A 2 -44.50 -64.24 -11.46
C LEU A 2 -43.28 -63.60 -10.76
N HIS A 3 -42.27 -64.40 -10.37
CA HIS A 3 -41.05 -63.92 -9.71
C HIS A 3 -40.11 -63.12 -10.62
N PHE A 4 -40.11 -63.44 -11.93
CA PHE A 4 -39.30 -62.73 -12.93
C PHE A 4 -39.91 -61.38 -13.30
N ILE A 5 -41.25 -61.28 -13.30
CA ILE A 5 -41.99 -60.03 -13.50
C ILE A 5 -41.78 -59.08 -12.30
N PHE A 6 -41.72 -59.61 -11.07
CA PHE A 6 -41.44 -58.81 -9.87
C PHE A 6 -40.02 -58.22 -9.87
N LEU A 7 -39.00 -58.96 -10.35
CA LEU A 7 -37.63 -58.45 -10.48
C LEU A 7 -37.49 -57.40 -11.60
N LEU A 8 -38.20 -57.56 -12.72
CA LEU A 8 -38.26 -56.57 -13.81
C LEU A 8 -39.02 -55.29 -13.40
N LEU A 9 -40.05 -55.42 -12.56
CA LEU A 9 -40.72 -54.26 -11.94
C LEU A 9 -39.80 -53.55 -10.95
N LEU A 10 -39.02 -54.27 -10.13
CA LEU A 10 -38.02 -53.69 -9.20
C LEU A 10 -36.86 -52.98 -9.91
N GLN A 11 -36.45 -53.44 -11.10
CA GLN A 11 -35.43 -52.74 -11.90
C GLN A 11 -35.91 -51.42 -12.52
N GLN A 12 -37.22 -51.23 -12.71
CA GLN A 12 -37.79 -49.94 -13.12
C GLN A 12 -37.84 -48.91 -11.99
N TYR A 13 -37.54 -49.30 -10.74
CA TYR A 13 -37.67 -48.44 -9.55
C TYR A 13 -36.35 -47.83 -9.04
N VAL A 14 -35.24 -47.93 -9.77
CA VAL A 14 -33.95 -47.34 -9.37
C VAL A 14 -33.52 -46.23 -10.34
N TYR A 15 -34.45 -45.36 -10.72
CA TYR A 15 -34.12 -44.07 -11.33
C TYR A 15 -34.03 -43.04 -10.21
N CYS A 16 -32.89 -43.00 -9.53
CA CYS A 16 -32.59 -42.02 -8.48
C CYS A 16 -31.85 -40.83 -9.10
N ALA A 17 -32.12 -39.64 -8.58
CA ALA A 17 -31.38 -38.45 -8.99
C ALA A 17 -29.90 -38.61 -8.57
N ASN A 18 -28.98 -38.56 -9.53
CA ASN A 18 -27.56 -38.72 -9.25
C ASN A 18 -26.75 -37.55 -9.82
N ILE A 19 -25.96 -36.90 -8.96
CA ILE A 19 -25.08 -35.80 -9.35
C ILE A 19 -23.71 -36.38 -9.70
N THR A 20 -23.36 -36.38 -10.98
CA THR A 20 -22.10 -36.94 -11.51
C THR A 20 -20.96 -35.94 -11.50
N VAL A 21 -21.25 -34.65 -11.66
CA VAL A 21 -20.26 -33.55 -11.52
C VAL A 21 -20.76 -32.57 -10.48
N GLN A 22 -19.95 -32.38 -9.44
CA GLN A 22 -20.21 -31.44 -8.35
C GLN A 22 -19.64 -30.06 -8.70
N PRO A 23 -20.29 -28.96 -8.29
CA PRO A 23 -19.68 -27.65 -8.38
C PRO A 23 -18.48 -27.57 -7.41
N VAL A 24 -17.44 -26.84 -7.80
CA VAL A 24 -16.21 -26.66 -7.01
C VAL A 24 -16.13 -25.21 -6.55
N SER A 25 -15.67 -24.98 -5.32
CA SER A 25 -15.43 -23.61 -4.83
C SER A 25 -14.42 -22.89 -5.70
N ILE A 26 -14.71 -21.64 -6.05
CA ILE A 26 -13.87 -20.82 -6.92
C ILE A 26 -13.32 -19.67 -6.09
N ASN A 27 -12.00 -19.50 -6.14
CA ASN A 27 -11.32 -18.30 -5.66
C ASN A 27 -10.89 -17.46 -6.86
N THR A 28 -11.31 -16.20 -6.94
CA THR A 28 -11.06 -15.37 -8.12
C THR A 28 -10.87 -13.88 -7.82
N THR A 29 -10.40 -13.12 -8.81
CA THR A 29 -10.25 -11.66 -8.72
C THR A 29 -11.51 -10.89 -9.12
N LEU A 30 -11.64 -9.65 -8.63
CA LEU A 30 -12.74 -8.76 -8.97
C LEU A 30 -12.86 -8.59 -10.50
N ASN A 31 -14.08 -8.53 -11.01
CA ASN A 31 -14.44 -8.39 -12.43
C ASN A 31 -14.04 -9.57 -13.34
N SER A 32 -13.52 -10.67 -12.79
CA SER A 32 -13.35 -11.91 -13.55
C SER A 32 -14.69 -12.60 -13.81
N THR A 33 -14.74 -13.41 -14.87
CA THR A 33 -15.88 -14.30 -15.14
C THR A 33 -15.63 -15.66 -14.49
N VAL A 34 -16.58 -16.14 -13.69
CA VAL A 34 -16.54 -17.46 -13.06
C VAL A 34 -17.61 -18.37 -13.64
N VAL A 35 -17.34 -19.68 -13.65
CA VAL A 35 -18.28 -20.69 -14.15
C VAL A 35 -18.29 -21.88 -13.19
N PHE A 36 -19.45 -22.17 -12.60
CA PHE A 36 -19.69 -23.40 -11.87
C PHE A 36 -20.35 -24.41 -12.80
N SER A 37 -19.80 -25.61 -12.88
CA SER A 37 -20.35 -26.69 -13.72
C SER A 37 -21.02 -27.75 -12.86
N CYS A 38 -22.08 -28.34 -13.39
CA CYS A 38 -22.81 -29.42 -12.73
C CYS A 38 -23.41 -30.37 -13.74
N GLU A 39 -23.31 -31.67 -13.48
CA GLU A 39 -23.90 -32.71 -14.33
C GLU A 39 -24.68 -33.70 -13.49
N VAL A 40 -25.85 -34.10 -13.99
CA VAL A 40 -26.77 -34.98 -13.28
C VAL A 40 -27.45 -35.96 -14.23
N ILE A 41 -27.85 -37.09 -13.67
CA ILE A 41 -28.82 -38.03 -14.24
C ILE A 41 -30.12 -37.81 -13.45
N ALA A 42 -31.02 -37.01 -14.00
CA ALA A 42 -32.28 -36.61 -13.36
C ALA A 42 -33.25 -36.00 -14.39
N ASP A 43 -34.51 -35.80 -13.99
CA ASP A 43 -35.55 -35.15 -14.81
C ASP A 43 -35.45 -33.62 -14.79
N ASP A 44 -34.76 -33.03 -13.82
CA ASP A 44 -34.50 -31.59 -13.75
C ASP A 44 -33.13 -31.28 -13.11
N LEU A 45 -32.54 -30.16 -13.55
CA LEU A 45 -31.29 -29.61 -13.02
C LEU A 45 -31.39 -28.10 -12.92
N SER A 46 -31.16 -27.58 -11.72
CA SER A 46 -31.12 -26.14 -11.45
C SER A 46 -29.98 -25.78 -10.49
N PHE A 47 -29.52 -24.54 -10.55
CA PHE A 47 -28.61 -23.97 -9.56
C PHE A 47 -29.37 -23.18 -8.50
N ARG A 48 -28.81 -23.17 -7.29
CA ARG A 48 -29.18 -22.28 -6.20
C ARG A 48 -27.98 -21.44 -5.78
N VAL A 49 -28.23 -20.14 -5.61
CA VAL A 49 -27.31 -19.12 -5.12
C VAL A 49 -27.84 -18.66 -3.77
N ASN A 50 -27.06 -18.82 -2.69
CA ASN A 50 -27.49 -18.56 -1.31
C ASN A 50 -28.87 -19.19 -0.99
N ASN A 51 -29.05 -20.45 -1.39
CA ASN A 51 -30.28 -21.24 -1.27
C ASN A 51 -31.51 -20.72 -2.06
N THR A 52 -31.39 -19.63 -2.82
CA THR A 52 -32.42 -19.13 -3.74
C THR A 52 -32.15 -19.59 -5.18
N PRO A 53 -33.17 -19.82 -6.04
CA PRO A 53 -32.94 -20.24 -7.42
C PRO A 53 -32.04 -19.24 -8.17
N ALA A 54 -31.08 -19.72 -8.97
CA ALA A 54 -30.21 -18.84 -9.75
C ALA A 54 -30.96 -18.01 -10.81
N THR A 55 -32.15 -18.46 -11.21
CA THR A 55 -33.06 -17.75 -12.13
C THR A 55 -33.98 -16.74 -11.42
N ASP A 56 -33.83 -16.55 -10.11
CA ASP A 56 -34.50 -15.49 -9.37
C ASP A 56 -33.99 -14.12 -9.84
N GLU A 57 -34.89 -13.14 -9.97
CA GLU A 57 -34.58 -11.78 -10.46
C GLU A 57 -33.43 -11.15 -9.67
N ALA A 58 -33.41 -11.30 -8.34
CA ALA A 58 -32.34 -10.74 -7.52
C ALA A 58 -30.96 -11.38 -7.78
N ASN A 59 -30.91 -12.64 -8.19
CA ASN A 59 -29.66 -13.31 -8.56
C ASN A 59 -29.24 -12.96 -10.00
N MET A 60 -30.19 -12.83 -10.92
CA MET A 60 -29.91 -12.39 -12.29
C MET A 60 -29.40 -10.94 -12.31
N ASP A 61 -29.98 -10.06 -11.50
CA ASP A 61 -29.54 -8.66 -11.33
C ASP A 61 -28.13 -8.58 -10.74
N LYS A 62 -27.74 -9.57 -9.94
CA LYS A 62 -26.37 -9.73 -9.44
C LYS A 62 -25.39 -10.27 -10.51
N GLY A 63 -25.87 -10.56 -11.71
CA GLY A 63 -25.07 -11.02 -12.84
C GLY A 63 -24.90 -12.54 -12.93
N PHE A 64 -25.69 -13.32 -12.18
CA PHE A 64 -25.72 -14.77 -12.35
C PHE A 64 -26.57 -15.17 -13.57
N SER A 65 -26.06 -16.10 -14.37
CA SER A 65 -26.76 -16.63 -15.54
C SER A 65 -26.54 -18.14 -15.63
N VAL A 66 -27.61 -18.89 -15.92
CA VAL A 66 -27.56 -20.35 -16.04
C VAL A 66 -27.79 -20.76 -17.49
N THR A 67 -26.93 -21.63 -17.99
CA THR A 67 -27.14 -22.36 -19.24
C THR A 67 -27.31 -23.83 -18.93
N THR A 68 -28.28 -24.48 -19.58
CA THR A 68 -28.55 -25.92 -19.39
C THR A 68 -28.52 -26.62 -20.74
N SER A 69 -27.94 -27.82 -20.78
CA SER A 69 -27.92 -28.70 -21.94
C SER A 69 -28.41 -30.11 -21.56
N ASN A 70 -29.00 -30.82 -22.52
CA ASN A 70 -29.48 -32.18 -22.35
C ASN A 70 -28.94 -33.06 -23.47
N ASN A 71 -28.10 -34.03 -23.10
CA ASN A 71 -27.49 -34.98 -24.03
C ASN A 71 -27.94 -36.39 -23.67
N GLY A 72 -29.11 -36.80 -24.18
CA GLY A 72 -29.52 -38.20 -24.20
C GLY A 72 -29.66 -38.88 -22.82
N GLY A 73 -30.10 -38.14 -21.81
CA GLY A 73 -30.35 -38.65 -20.44
C GLY A 73 -29.48 -38.02 -19.36
N THR A 74 -28.34 -37.41 -19.74
CA THR A 74 -27.53 -36.60 -18.84
C THR A 74 -27.85 -35.12 -19.06
N ARG A 75 -28.15 -34.40 -17.97
CA ARG A 75 -28.33 -32.95 -17.95
C ARG A 75 -27.07 -32.31 -17.42
N SER A 76 -26.58 -31.29 -18.12
CA SER A 76 -25.45 -30.48 -17.70
C SER A 76 -25.89 -29.03 -17.58
N ALA A 77 -25.41 -28.32 -16.56
CA ALA A 77 -25.67 -26.92 -16.37
C ALA A 77 -24.39 -26.17 -16.00
N GLU A 78 -24.27 -24.95 -16.51
CA GLU A 78 -23.22 -24.02 -16.14
C GLU A 78 -23.86 -22.76 -15.55
N LEU A 79 -23.43 -22.37 -14.34
CA LEU A 79 -23.76 -21.11 -13.71
C LEU A 79 -22.58 -20.16 -13.90
N GLN A 80 -22.76 -19.15 -14.74
CA GLN A 80 -21.79 -18.09 -14.97
C GLN A 80 -22.12 -16.87 -14.11
N ALA A 81 -21.10 -16.19 -13.60
CA ALA A 81 -21.24 -14.90 -12.93
C ALA A 81 -20.00 -14.01 -13.15
N ILE A 82 -20.18 -12.71 -12.97
CA ILE A 82 -19.04 -11.78 -12.83
C ILE A 82 -18.75 -11.61 -11.33
N ALA A 83 -17.47 -11.69 -10.98
CA ALA A 83 -16.98 -11.54 -9.62
C ALA A 83 -17.05 -10.06 -9.17
N TYR A 84 -18.23 -9.62 -8.76
CA TYR A 84 -18.43 -8.32 -8.12
C TYR A 84 -18.38 -8.43 -6.60
N GLU A 85 -18.05 -7.34 -5.89
CA GLU A 85 -17.89 -7.32 -4.42
C GLU A 85 -19.10 -7.91 -3.69
N TYR A 86 -20.31 -7.58 -4.14
CA TYR A 86 -21.58 -8.07 -3.55
C TYR A 86 -21.89 -9.54 -3.84
N ASN A 87 -21.09 -10.20 -4.69
CA ASN A 87 -21.13 -11.64 -4.95
C ASN A 87 -20.07 -12.40 -4.13
N ASN A 88 -19.26 -11.73 -3.32
CA ASN A 88 -18.26 -12.38 -2.48
C ASN A 88 -18.92 -13.30 -1.44
N ASN A 89 -18.25 -14.40 -1.12
CA ASN A 89 -18.69 -15.41 -0.17
C ASN A 89 -20.09 -15.98 -0.48
N THR A 90 -20.39 -16.14 -1.76
CA THR A 90 -21.70 -16.65 -2.22
C THR A 90 -21.70 -18.18 -2.26
N GLU A 91 -22.70 -18.79 -1.64
CA GLU A 91 -22.90 -20.25 -1.69
C GLU A 91 -23.59 -20.67 -2.99
N VAL A 92 -23.03 -21.68 -3.64
CA VAL A 92 -23.56 -22.27 -4.88
C VAL A 92 -23.80 -23.75 -4.70
N ARG A 93 -25.01 -24.20 -5.06
CA ARG A 93 -25.40 -25.61 -5.03
C ARG A 93 -26.20 -25.97 -6.28
N CYS A 94 -26.05 -27.20 -6.74
CA CYS A 94 -26.97 -27.78 -7.70
C CYS A 94 -28.12 -28.46 -6.98
N ARG A 95 -29.27 -28.48 -7.64
CA ARG A 95 -30.46 -29.23 -7.27
C ARG A 95 -30.83 -30.12 -8.45
N ALA A 96 -30.78 -31.43 -8.24
CA ALA A 96 -31.30 -32.44 -9.15
C ALA A 96 -32.66 -32.92 -8.66
N SER A 97 -33.62 -33.16 -9.55
CA SER A 97 -34.86 -33.84 -9.17
C SER A 97 -35.37 -34.81 -10.22
N THR A 98 -36.02 -35.87 -9.75
CA THR A 98 -36.76 -36.86 -10.56
C THR A 98 -38.24 -36.74 -10.29
N ASP A 99 -39.08 -37.06 -11.28
CA ASP A 99 -40.54 -37.02 -11.17
C ASP A 99 -41.10 -38.36 -10.68
N VAL A 100 -40.47 -39.48 -11.07
CA VAL A 100 -40.92 -40.84 -10.71
C VAL A 100 -39.73 -41.79 -10.48
N PRO A 101 -39.45 -42.19 -9.22
CA PRO A 101 -40.02 -41.66 -7.99
C PRO A 101 -39.62 -40.19 -7.74
N PRO A 102 -40.46 -39.39 -7.06
CA PRO A 102 -40.10 -38.02 -6.69
C PRO A 102 -38.90 -38.01 -5.75
N GLU A 103 -37.78 -37.42 -6.19
CA GLU A 103 -36.58 -37.28 -5.37
C GLU A 103 -35.93 -35.92 -5.62
N ILE A 104 -35.31 -35.35 -4.58
CA ILE A 104 -34.50 -34.13 -4.69
C ILE A 104 -33.15 -34.41 -4.05
N VAL A 105 -32.08 -34.24 -4.82
CA VAL A 105 -30.71 -34.36 -4.35
C VAL A 105 -29.99 -33.04 -4.56
N PHE A 106 -29.24 -32.61 -3.56
CA PHE A 106 -28.41 -31.41 -3.64
C PHE A 106 -26.94 -31.79 -3.74
N SER A 107 -26.18 -30.96 -4.44
CA SER A 107 -24.72 -31.04 -4.43
C SER A 107 -24.16 -30.64 -3.07
N ASN A 108 -22.85 -30.88 -2.92
CA ASN A 108 -22.01 -30.19 -1.96
C ASN A 108 -22.12 -28.66 -2.18
N THR A 109 -21.91 -27.90 -1.11
CA THR A 109 -21.84 -26.44 -1.20
C THR A 109 -20.48 -26.02 -1.75
N ALA A 110 -20.50 -25.38 -2.91
CA ALA A 110 -19.37 -24.63 -3.43
C ALA A 110 -19.48 -23.17 -2.98
N ILE A 111 -18.34 -22.50 -2.81
CA ILE A 111 -18.29 -21.09 -2.42
C ILE A 111 -17.62 -20.30 -3.54
N LEU A 112 -18.28 -19.25 -4.01
CA LEU A 112 -17.64 -18.18 -4.79
C LEU A 112 -16.96 -17.23 -3.81
N MET A 113 -15.64 -17.27 -3.79
CA MET A 113 -14.80 -16.40 -3.00
C MET A 113 -14.07 -15.45 -3.93
N ILE A 114 -14.21 -14.16 -3.67
CA ILE A 114 -13.58 -13.13 -4.48
C ILE A 114 -12.39 -12.61 -3.69
N GLN A 115 -11.25 -13.24 -3.90
CA GLN A 115 -9.97 -12.79 -3.37
C GLN A 115 -9.19 -12.17 -4.52
N GLY A 116 -9.39 -10.87 -4.70
CA GLY A 116 -8.64 -10.06 -5.64
C GLY A 116 -7.15 -10.02 -5.31
N LEU A 117 -6.37 -9.58 -6.29
CA LEU A 117 -5.16 -8.85 -5.95
C LEU A 117 -5.58 -7.68 -5.06
N LEU A 118 -4.93 -7.59 -3.90
CA LEU A 118 -5.24 -6.61 -2.88
C LEU A 118 -4.98 -5.20 -3.40
N ASP A 119 -5.75 -4.23 -2.90
CA ASP A 119 -5.48 -2.82 -3.17
C ASP A 119 -4.18 -2.36 -2.48
N SER A 120 -3.64 -1.22 -2.90
CA SER A 120 -2.39 -0.67 -2.39
C SER A 120 -2.49 -0.26 -0.92
N VAL A 121 -1.38 -0.36 -0.18
CA VAL A 121 -1.33 0.09 1.22
C VAL A 121 -1.66 1.59 1.33
N VAL A 122 -2.30 1.99 2.43
CA VAL A 122 -2.75 3.37 2.66
C VAL A 122 -1.77 4.08 3.60
N ASP A 123 -1.69 5.41 3.55
CA ASP A 123 -0.82 6.23 4.40
C ASP A 123 0.63 5.74 4.44
N LEU A 124 1.17 5.35 3.29
CA LEU A 124 2.59 5.00 3.18
C LEU A 124 3.41 6.26 3.48
N ASP A 125 4.23 6.18 4.51
CA ASP A 125 5.05 7.28 4.99
C ASP A 125 6.43 6.79 5.46
N TYR A 126 7.36 7.73 5.62
CA TYR A 126 8.71 7.46 6.08
C TYR A 126 9.18 8.42 7.17
N THR A 127 10.08 7.94 8.02
CA THR A 127 10.75 8.76 9.03
C THR A 127 12.21 8.36 9.12
N PHE A 128 13.11 9.36 9.13
CA PHE A 128 14.53 9.11 9.37
C PHE A 128 14.76 8.69 10.82
N ILE A 129 15.38 7.54 11.02
CA ILE A 129 15.96 7.15 12.32
C ILE A 129 17.35 7.78 12.45
N ASN A 130 18.09 7.76 11.35
CA ASN A 130 19.33 8.49 11.11
C ASN A 130 19.46 8.71 9.60
N GLY A 131 20.44 9.48 9.16
CA GLY A 131 20.60 9.82 7.74
C GLY A 131 20.66 8.63 6.76
N SER A 132 21.13 7.47 7.20
CA SER A 132 21.23 6.25 6.38
C SER A 132 20.20 5.17 6.69
N SER A 133 19.28 5.41 7.63
CA SER A 133 18.26 4.45 8.06
C SER A 133 16.89 5.11 8.15
N VAL A 134 15.94 4.52 7.41
CA VAL A 134 14.58 5.04 7.27
C VAL A 134 13.59 4.01 7.78
N LEU A 135 12.69 4.43 8.67
CA LEU A 135 11.52 3.65 9.06
C LEU A 135 10.41 3.93 8.06
N LEU A 136 9.94 2.89 7.38
CA LEU A 136 8.72 2.93 6.56
C LEU A 136 7.54 2.41 7.38
N THR A 137 6.41 3.10 7.28
CA THR A 137 5.15 2.73 7.91
C THR A 137 4.00 2.83 6.93
N TRP A 138 2.99 1.99 7.10
CA TRP A 138 1.77 2.04 6.30
C TRP A 138 0.56 1.49 7.05
N THR A 139 -0.61 1.88 6.59
CA THR A 139 -1.91 1.36 7.02
C THR A 139 -2.32 0.18 6.14
N VAL A 140 -2.90 -0.83 6.79
CA VAL A 140 -3.44 -2.02 6.11
C VAL A 140 -4.56 -1.59 5.16
N PRO A 141 -4.52 -1.97 3.87
CA PRO A 141 -5.59 -1.64 2.96
C PRO A 141 -6.88 -2.37 3.31
N TYR A 142 -7.99 -1.85 2.79
CA TYR A 142 -9.26 -2.56 2.83
C TYR A 142 -9.13 -3.91 2.11
N THR A 143 -9.69 -4.95 2.72
CA THR A 143 -9.82 -6.26 2.09
C THR A 143 -11.29 -6.65 2.05
N LEU A 144 -11.69 -7.33 0.98
CA LEU A 144 -13.00 -8.00 0.96
C LEU A 144 -13.06 -9.02 2.09
N ASP A 145 -14.27 -9.22 2.65
CA ASP A 145 -14.48 -10.12 3.77
C ASP A 145 -13.80 -11.49 3.55
N ASN A 146 -13.06 -11.94 4.56
CA ASN A 146 -12.29 -13.19 4.60
C ASN A 146 -11.09 -13.27 3.64
N VAL A 147 -10.57 -12.16 3.12
CA VAL A 147 -9.27 -12.13 2.42
C VAL A 147 -8.18 -11.68 3.41
N PRO A 148 -7.41 -12.62 4.01
CA PRO A 148 -6.31 -12.24 4.90
C PRO A 148 -5.12 -11.71 4.11
N ILE A 149 -4.52 -10.63 4.61
CA ILE A 149 -3.18 -10.20 4.18
C ILE A 149 -2.16 -11.07 4.92
N THR A 150 -1.37 -11.82 4.16
CA THR A 150 -0.35 -12.74 4.69
C THR A 150 1.01 -12.07 4.81
N GLY A 151 1.22 -10.92 4.15
CA GLY A 151 2.42 -10.11 4.30
C GLY A 151 2.46 -8.89 3.36
N TYR A 152 3.64 -8.31 3.23
CA TYR A 152 3.94 -7.16 2.39
C TYR A 152 5.24 -7.41 1.63
N TYR A 153 5.22 -7.04 0.35
CA TYR A 153 6.32 -7.09 -0.59
C TYR A 153 6.87 -5.68 -0.79
N ILE A 154 8.16 -5.50 -0.56
CA ILE A 154 8.84 -4.21 -0.67
C ILE A 154 9.90 -4.31 -1.77
N VAL A 155 9.90 -3.34 -2.69
CA VAL A 155 10.93 -3.20 -3.73
C VAL A 155 11.62 -1.86 -3.52
N ASN A 156 12.93 -1.88 -3.29
CA ASN A 156 13.75 -0.68 -3.05
C ASN A 156 14.89 -0.51 -4.07
N GLY A 157 14.81 -1.21 -5.22
CA GLY A 157 15.82 -1.16 -6.30
C GLY A 157 17.06 -2.04 -6.09
N LEU A 158 17.39 -2.44 -4.86
CA LEU A 158 18.53 -3.29 -4.53
C LEU A 158 18.11 -4.73 -4.23
N VAL A 159 17.16 -4.88 -3.31
CA VAL A 159 16.70 -6.19 -2.82
C VAL A 159 15.20 -6.14 -2.59
N ASN A 160 14.53 -7.22 -2.99
CA ASN A 160 13.11 -7.37 -2.71
C ASN A 160 12.94 -8.02 -1.33
N ILE A 161 12.13 -7.41 -0.48
CA ILE A 161 11.96 -7.81 0.92
C ILE A 161 10.51 -8.21 1.15
N THR A 162 10.31 -9.29 1.90
CA THR A 162 8.99 -9.70 2.39
C THR A 162 8.92 -9.59 3.90
N THR A 163 7.85 -9.01 4.42
CA THR A 163 7.61 -8.89 5.87
C THR A 163 6.14 -9.11 6.20
N THR A 164 5.83 -9.56 7.41
CA THR A 164 4.45 -9.63 7.92
C THR A 164 4.09 -8.41 8.78
N ASN A 165 5.09 -7.59 9.13
CA ASN A 165 4.90 -6.38 9.92
C ASN A 165 4.34 -5.24 9.05
N LYS A 166 3.66 -4.29 9.68
CA LYS A 166 3.13 -3.06 9.04
C LYS A 166 4.15 -1.94 8.93
N SER A 167 5.42 -2.28 9.13
CA SER A 167 6.55 -1.37 9.08
C SER A 167 7.84 -2.14 8.83
N ILE A 168 8.84 -1.43 8.33
CA ILE A 168 10.19 -1.96 8.11
C ILE A 168 11.23 -0.84 8.22
N ILE A 169 12.42 -1.20 8.73
CA ILE A 169 13.59 -0.31 8.68
C ILE A 169 14.41 -0.67 7.46
N LEU A 170 14.64 0.30 6.59
CA LEU A 170 15.58 0.21 5.49
C LEU A 170 16.88 0.91 5.90
N SER A 171 18.01 0.22 5.72
CA SER A 171 19.34 0.77 6.00
C SER A 171 20.21 0.65 4.76
N ALA A 172 20.93 1.72 4.45
CA ALA A 172 21.90 1.77 3.36
C ALA A 172 23.32 1.93 3.90
N THR A 173 24.29 1.25 3.30
CA THR A 173 25.71 1.48 3.58
C THR A 173 26.23 2.51 2.57
N ASN A 174 26.64 3.68 3.05
CA ASN A 174 27.13 4.80 2.25
C ASN A 174 26.14 5.21 1.13
N PRO A 175 24.91 5.66 1.48
CA PRO A 175 23.94 6.08 0.49
C PRO A 175 24.43 7.30 -0.30
N ASP A 176 24.05 7.37 -1.56
CA ASP A 176 24.27 8.55 -2.41
C ASP A 176 23.12 9.56 -2.15
N PRO A 177 23.39 10.74 -1.56
CA PRO A 177 22.37 11.73 -1.23
C PRO A 177 21.80 12.46 -2.47
N CYS A 178 22.39 12.26 -3.65
CA CYS A 178 21.99 12.86 -4.92
C CYS A 178 20.98 11.99 -5.67
N ILE A 179 20.81 10.74 -5.25
CA ILE A 179 19.92 9.78 -5.91
C ILE A 179 18.59 9.71 -5.16
N LEU A 180 17.49 9.95 -5.89
CA LEU A 180 16.15 9.75 -5.38
C LEU A 180 15.88 8.26 -5.24
N ASN A 181 15.60 7.80 -4.01
CA ASN A 181 15.26 6.42 -3.73
C ASN A 181 13.76 6.26 -3.85
N ASN A 182 13.32 5.30 -4.66
CA ASN A 182 11.92 4.95 -4.81
C ASN A 182 11.68 3.58 -4.18
N VAL A 183 10.75 3.54 -3.22
CA VAL A 183 10.35 2.31 -2.56
C VAL A 183 8.89 2.06 -2.82
N SER A 184 8.56 0.84 -3.24
CA SER A 184 7.18 0.40 -3.40
C SER A 184 6.80 -0.62 -2.34
N VAL A 185 5.60 -0.52 -1.79
CA VAL A 185 5.03 -1.51 -0.87
C VAL A 185 3.74 -2.07 -1.46
N SER A 186 3.66 -3.38 -1.60
CA SER A 186 2.47 -4.12 -2.03
C SER A 186 2.05 -5.12 -0.96
N PRO A 187 0.77 -5.23 -0.59
CA PRO A 187 0.31 -6.31 0.27
C PRO A 187 0.27 -7.65 -0.48
N ILE A 188 0.29 -8.77 0.26
CA ILE A 188 0.32 -10.13 -0.26
C ILE A 188 -0.82 -10.94 0.38
N ASN A 189 -1.49 -11.79 -0.40
CA ASN A 189 -2.38 -12.85 0.09
C ASN A 189 -2.07 -14.18 -0.62
N ASP A 190 -2.94 -15.18 -0.43
CA ASP A 190 -2.78 -16.51 -1.04
C ASP A 190 -2.93 -16.51 -2.58
N VAL A 191 -3.49 -15.45 -3.15
CA VAL A 191 -3.67 -15.29 -4.61
C VAL A 191 -2.46 -14.62 -5.25
N GLY A 192 -1.77 -13.73 -4.54
CA GLY A 192 -0.53 -13.11 -5.00
C GLY A 192 -0.23 -11.74 -4.40
N ILE A 193 0.56 -10.96 -5.14
CA ILE A 193 1.00 -9.61 -4.76
C ILE A 193 0.00 -8.59 -5.30
N GLY A 194 -0.57 -7.79 -4.39
CA GLY A 194 -1.50 -6.71 -4.70
C GLY A 194 -0.85 -5.50 -5.37
N SER A 195 -1.67 -4.47 -5.59
CA SER A 195 -1.26 -3.17 -6.09
C SER A 195 -0.20 -2.54 -5.18
N SER A 196 0.78 -1.83 -5.77
CA SER A 196 1.82 -1.13 -5.03
C SER A 196 1.42 0.30 -4.71
N ASN A 197 1.85 0.80 -3.54
CA ASN A 197 1.96 2.22 -3.26
C ASN A 197 3.46 2.59 -3.22
N ASN A 198 3.82 3.76 -3.75
CA ASN A 198 5.21 4.18 -3.89
C ASN A 198 5.49 5.40 -3.03
N ILE A 199 6.69 5.46 -2.47
CA ILE A 199 7.22 6.62 -1.77
C ILE A 199 8.65 6.88 -2.18
N SER A 200 9.03 8.15 -2.15
CA SER A 200 10.33 8.61 -2.63
C SER A 200 11.02 9.48 -1.59
N PHE A 201 12.33 9.28 -1.40
CA PHE A 201 13.15 10.08 -0.50
C PHE A 201 14.63 10.09 -0.91
N TYR A 202 15.35 11.13 -0.52
CA TYR A 202 16.81 11.16 -0.58
C TYR A 202 17.35 10.76 0.79
N TYR A 203 18.28 9.80 0.87
CA TYR A 203 18.97 9.57 2.14
C TYR A 203 19.74 10.83 2.53
N GLU A 204 19.75 11.11 3.83
CA GLU A 204 20.39 12.32 4.32
C GLU A 204 21.83 12.04 4.76
N THR A 205 22.77 12.83 4.28
CA THR A 205 24.18 12.74 4.68
C THR A 205 24.72 14.11 4.98
N VAL A 206 25.77 14.16 5.81
CA VAL A 206 26.53 15.40 6.01
C VAL A 206 27.37 15.65 4.76
N PRO A 207 27.31 16.84 4.15
CA PRO A 207 28.13 17.15 2.99
C PRO A 207 29.62 17.18 3.35
N LEU A 208 30.46 16.78 2.40
CA LEU A 208 31.92 16.79 2.60
C LEU A 208 32.48 18.21 2.73
N ILE A 209 31.82 19.18 2.11
CA ILE A 209 32.18 20.59 2.12
C ILE A 209 30.98 21.37 2.66
N THR A 210 31.20 22.16 3.71
CA THR A 210 30.16 23.04 4.24
C THR A 210 29.76 24.07 3.18
N PRO A 211 28.45 24.26 2.92
CA PRO A 211 28.01 25.25 1.95
C PRO A 211 28.48 26.66 2.33
N PRO A 212 28.83 27.52 1.35
CA PRO A 212 29.20 28.90 1.62
C PRO A 212 28.10 29.64 2.39
N VAL A 213 28.47 30.26 3.51
CA VAL A 213 27.59 31.10 4.32
C VAL A 213 28.05 32.55 4.22
N SER A 214 27.10 33.46 3.94
CA SER A 214 27.31 34.90 3.94
C SER A 214 26.40 35.56 4.97
N VAL A 215 26.99 36.42 5.80
CA VAL A 215 26.31 37.20 6.83
C VAL A 215 26.57 38.67 6.56
N VAL A 216 25.52 39.41 6.20
CA VAL A 216 25.61 40.82 5.83
C VAL A 216 24.79 41.66 6.80
N PRO A 217 25.39 42.62 7.52
CA PRO A 217 24.64 43.51 8.40
C PRO A 217 23.86 44.54 7.59
N VAL A 218 22.64 44.81 8.02
CA VAL A 218 21.76 45.87 7.52
C VAL A 218 21.41 46.76 8.70
N ILE A 219 21.66 48.06 8.54
CA ILE A 219 21.45 49.05 9.59
C ILE A 219 20.22 49.88 9.22
N ASP A 220 19.18 49.83 10.04
CA ASP A 220 17.99 50.67 9.94
C ASP A 220 17.83 51.50 11.22
N GLY A 221 18.36 52.73 11.18
CA GLY A 221 18.43 53.62 12.34
C GLY A 221 19.29 53.03 13.46
N GLN A 222 18.66 52.61 14.56
CA GLN A 222 19.33 52.04 15.73
C GLN A 222 19.22 50.50 15.79
N LEU A 223 18.52 49.88 14.83
CA LEU A 223 18.37 48.43 14.73
C LEU A 223 19.39 47.89 13.74
N ILE A 224 20.10 46.85 14.15
CA ILE A 224 20.99 46.07 13.29
C ILE A 224 20.31 44.73 13.03
N SER A 225 20.09 44.40 11.76
CA SER A 225 19.70 43.06 11.33
C SER A 225 20.82 42.40 10.54
N LEU A 226 20.83 41.07 10.52
CA LEU A 226 21.78 40.28 9.75
C LEU A 226 20.99 39.52 8.69
N ASN A 227 21.33 39.79 7.43
CA ASN A 227 20.89 38.98 6.31
C ASN A 227 21.85 37.81 6.17
N ILE A 228 21.32 36.61 6.33
CA ILE A 228 22.04 35.35 6.24
C ILE A 228 21.64 34.69 4.94
N SER A 229 22.63 34.26 4.17
CA SER A 229 22.42 33.50 2.94
C SER A 229 23.37 32.31 2.91
N ILE A 230 22.84 31.16 2.47
CA ILE A 230 23.57 29.91 2.36
C ILE A 230 23.36 29.39 0.95
N ASP A 231 24.46 29.19 0.24
CA ASP A 231 24.45 28.65 -1.12
C ASP A 231 24.48 27.12 -1.08
N VAL A 232 23.39 26.49 -1.49
CA VAL A 232 23.27 25.02 -1.54
C VAL A 232 23.32 24.49 -2.98
N SER A 233 23.75 25.31 -3.94
CA SER A 233 23.75 24.93 -5.37
C SER A 233 24.69 23.78 -5.72
N GLU A 234 25.75 23.58 -4.94
CA GLU A 234 26.69 22.47 -5.07
C GLU A 234 26.33 21.25 -4.20
N LEU A 235 25.26 21.34 -3.40
CA LEU A 235 24.81 20.25 -2.53
C LEU A 235 23.77 19.38 -3.22
N CYS A 236 23.75 18.11 -2.81
CA CYS A 236 22.65 17.23 -3.17
C CYS A 236 21.43 17.47 -2.28
N PHE A 237 20.24 17.12 -2.76
CA PHE A 237 19.00 17.34 -2.00
C PHE A 237 19.02 16.65 -0.62
N GLY A 238 19.61 15.46 -0.51
CA GLY A 238 19.82 14.78 0.77
C GLY A 238 20.85 15.43 1.69
N GLU A 239 21.62 16.40 1.21
CA GLU A 239 22.64 17.12 2.00
C GLU A 239 22.16 18.51 2.43
N HIS A 240 20.95 18.92 2.06
CA HIS A 240 20.40 20.20 2.51
C HIS A 240 20.24 20.19 4.05
N PRO A 241 20.48 21.34 4.71
CA PRO A 241 20.28 21.43 6.14
C PRO A 241 18.78 21.34 6.47
N ASN A 242 18.45 20.57 7.50
CA ASN A 242 17.10 20.56 8.10
C ASN A 242 17.00 21.52 9.28
N ASN A 243 18.15 21.88 9.86
CA ASN A 243 18.23 22.85 10.94
C ASN A 243 19.39 23.81 10.70
N ILE A 244 19.12 25.10 10.92
CA ILE A 244 20.11 26.17 10.84
C ILE A 244 19.95 27.00 12.10
N THR A 245 20.99 27.04 12.91
CA THR A 245 21.03 27.85 14.14
C THR A 245 22.05 28.95 14.01
N VAL A 246 21.67 30.16 14.41
CA VAL A 246 22.52 31.34 14.40
C VAL A 246 22.67 31.82 15.83
N ASN A 247 23.91 31.86 16.29
CA ASN A 247 24.26 32.33 17.62
C ASN A 247 24.97 33.68 17.49
N ILE A 248 24.48 34.66 18.25
CA ILE A 248 25.15 35.96 18.43
C ILE A 248 25.89 35.88 19.76
N LEU A 249 27.20 36.11 19.73
CA LEU A 249 28.08 36.04 20.89
C LEU A 249 28.72 37.41 21.15
N ASN A 250 29.03 37.68 22.42
CA ASN A 250 29.87 38.82 22.78
C ASN A 250 31.37 38.49 22.55
N ILE A 251 32.24 39.47 22.80
CA ILE A 251 33.70 39.34 22.62
C ILE A 251 34.39 38.33 23.55
N ILE A 252 33.70 37.84 24.59
CA ILE A 252 34.18 36.79 25.49
C ILE A 252 33.53 35.43 25.17
N ASN A 253 32.94 35.27 23.99
CA ASN A 253 32.29 34.05 23.49
C ASN A 253 31.05 33.59 24.30
N GLU A 254 30.38 34.49 25.01
CA GLU A 254 29.10 34.18 25.65
C GLU A 254 27.95 34.44 24.68
N ILE A 255 27.04 33.47 24.56
CA ILE A 255 25.84 33.57 23.73
C ILE A 255 24.92 34.66 24.31
N GLN A 256 24.60 35.65 23.47
CA GLN A 256 23.68 36.74 23.76
C GLN A 256 22.30 36.47 23.15
N ASP A 257 22.26 35.85 21.98
CA ASP A 257 21.03 35.44 21.31
C ASP A 257 21.27 34.17 20.49
N SER A 258 20.22 33.38 20.31
CA SER A 258 20.23 32.13 19.55
C SER A 258 18.89 31.93 18.87
N THR A 259 18.91 31.88 17.55
CA THR A 259 17.69 31.73 16.75
C THR A 259 17.91 30.75 15.62
N SER A 260 16.84 30.05 15.22
CA SER A 260 16.84 29.27 13.99
C SER A 260 16.31 30.08 12.82
N ILE A 261 16.72 29.73 11.60
CA ILE A 261 16.15 30.26 10.35
C ILE A 261 15.49 29.13 9.55
N SER A 262 14.54 29.50 8.69
CA SER A 262 13.86 28.53 7.82
C SER A 262 14.86 27.90 6.85
N THR A 263 14.72 26.59 6.60
CA THR A 263 15.55 25.82 5.67
C THR A 263 14.99 25.78 4.25
N GLN A 264 13.99 26.61 3.95
CA GLN A 264 13.40 26.68 2.62
C GLN A 264 14.44 27.17 1.59
N VAL A 265 14.67 26.34 0.57
CA VAL A 265 15.51 26.65 -0.57
C VAL A 265 14.67 27.38 -1.61
N ASN A 266 15.13 28.54 -2.08
CA ASN A 266 14.46 29.31 -3.12
C ASN A 266 14.85 28.85 -4.53
N ASP A 267 14.26 29.47 -5.57
CA ASP A 267 14.52 29.15 -6.98
C ASP A 267 15.97 29.39 -7.43
N GLN A 268 16.76 30.10 -6.63
CA GLN A 268 18.18 30.36 -6.86
C GLN A 268 19.10 29.38 -6.12
N LEU A 269 18.54 28.33 -5.51
CA LEU A 269 19.28 27.36 -4.68
C LEU A 269 19.95 28.02 -3.46
N MET A 270 19.29 29.04 -2.91
CA MET A 270 19.75 29.74 -1.71
C MET A 270 18.76 29.52 -0.57
N ILE A 271 19.29 29.38 0.64
CA ILE A 271 18.53 29.53 1.88
C ILE A 271 18.81 30.93 2.44
N THR A 272 17.76 31.67 2.80
CA THR A 272 17.89 33.03 3.32
C THR A 272 17.16 33.20 4.64
N GLY A 273 17.77 33.95 5.56
CA GLY A 273 17.16 34.30 6.84
C GLY A 273 17.52 35.72 7.25
N VAL A 274 16.67 36.33 8.08
CA VAL A 274 16.94 37.64 8.68
C VAL A 274 16.81 37.49 10.19
N ILE A 275 17.82 37.95 10.91
CA ILE A 275 17.81 37.95 12.38
C ILE A 275 18.15 39.35 12.89
N THR A 276 17.67 39.70 14.08
CA THR A 276 17.96 41.00 14.71
C THR A 276 19.07 40.85 15.74
N VAL A 277 20.01 41.79 15.75
CA VAL A 277 21.08 41.83 16.75
C VAL A 277 20.59 42.58 17.99
N PRO A 278 20.87 42.09 19.21
CA PRO A 278 20.61 42.83 20.45
C PRO A 278 21.27 44.22 20.45
N ASN A 279 20.48 45.26 20.71
CA ASN A 279 20.89 46.68 20.64
C ASN A 279 21.98 47.08 21.65
N ASN A 280 22.34 46.21 22.59
CA ASN A 280 23.37 46.44 23.62
C ASN A 280 24.77 46.00 23.19
N LEU A 281 24.94 45.50 21.96
CA LEU A 281 26.20 45.00 21.44
C LEU A 281 26.82 45.96 20.42
N ASN A 282 27.97 46.54 20.77
CA ASN A 282 28.80 47.33 19.85
C ASN A 282 29.80 46.46 19.08
N THR A 283 30.15 45.30 19.64
CA THR A 283 31.05 44.32 19.03
C THR A 283 30.52 42.93 19.35
N PHE A 284 30.34 42.11 18.32
CA PHE A 284 29.76 40.78 18.44
C PHE A 284 30.31 39.82 17.40
N ILE A 285 30.16 38.54 17.67
CA ILE A 285 30.54 37.44 16.79
C ILE A 285 29.27 36.69 16.41
N VAL A 286 29.16 36.28 15.15
CA VAL A 286 28.06 35.47 14.64
C VAL A 286 28.61 34.10 14.27
N ASN A 287 28.02 33.05 14.85
CA ASN A 287 28.28 31.67 14.49
C ASN A 287 27.04 31.06 13.85
N VAL A 288 27.21 30.38 12.71
CA VAL A 288 26.13 29.70 12.00
C VAL A 288 26.40 28.19 12.02
N SER A 289 25.54 27.41 12.64
CA SER A 289 25.64 25.94 12.65
C SER A 289 24.56 25.33 11.79
N LEU A 290 24.95 24.33 10.99
CA LEU A 290 24.08 23.62 10.05
C LEU A 290 24.03 22.14 10.42
N SER A 291 22.85 21.53 10.35
CA SER A 291 22.69 20.09 10.54
C SER A 291 21.50 19.53 9.76
N ASN A 292 21.53 18.23 9.51
CA ASN A 292 20.42 17.43 9.01
C ASN A 292 20.31 16.11 9.78
N ASN A 293 19.43 15.18 9.37
CA ASN A 293 19.29 13.88 10.04
C ASN A 293 20.51 12.97 9.85
N GLY A 294 21.39 13.29 8.90
CA GLY A 294 22.70 12.67 8.74
C GLY A 294 23.74 13.12 9.78
N GLY A 295 23.59 14.32 10.34
CA GLY A 295 24.45 14.83 11.41
C GLY A 295 24.72 16.34 11.33
N GLU A 296 25.72 16.78 12.09
CA GLU A 296 26.21 18.16 12.08
C GLU A 296 27.23 18.38 10.96
N PHE A 297 27.17 19.55 10.33
CA PHE A 297 28.08 19.92 9.26
C PHE A 297 29.40 20.42 9.85
N LEU A 298 30.46 20.47 9.04
CA LEU A 298 31.72 21.07 9.49
C LEU A 298 31.49 22.55 9.83
N SER A 299 32.18 23.02 10.87
CA SER A 299 32.01 24.37 11.41
C SER A 299 32.15 25.45 10.33
N THR A 300 31.20 26.36 10.28
CA THR A 300 31.34 27.58 9.49
C THR A 300 32.32 28.54 10.20
N PRO A 301 33.10 29.33 9.44
CA PRO A 301 33.88 30.42 10.03
C PRO A 301 32.98 31.40 10.78
N SER A 302 33.46 31.93 11.90
CA SER A 302 32.74 32.95 12.65
C SER A 302 32.86 34.32 11.98
N PHE A 303 31.81 35.15 12.10
CA PHE A 303 31.76 36.49 11.52
C PHE A 303 31.84 37.54 12.63
N GLY A 304 32.93 38.30 12.68
CA GLY A 304 33.12 39.37 13.66
C GLY A 304 32.62 40.72 13.13
N PHE A 305 31.85 41.44 13.94
CA PHE A 305 31.38 42.79 13.66
C PHE A 305 31.73 43.70 14.84
N GLY A 306 32.22 44.91 14.56
CA GLY A 306 32.50 45.92 15.56
C GLY A 306 32.97 47.22 14.95
N ASP A 307 32.86 48.30 15.72
CA ASP A 307 33.44 49.59 15.35
C ASP A 307 34.97 49.55 15.51
N ASN A 308 35.69 50.02 14.49
CA ASN A 308 37.14 50.26 14.56
C ASN A 308 37.46 51.47 15.42
#